data_AF-G9QQM0-F1
#
_entry.id   AF-G9QQM0-F1
#
_cell.length_a   1.000
_cell.length_b   1.000
_cell.length_c   1.000
_cell.angle_alpha   90.00
_cell.angle_beta   90.00
_cell.angle_gamma   90.00
#
_symmetry.space_group_name_H-M   'P 1'
#
loop_
_entity.id
_entity.type
_entity.pdbx_description
1 polymer ?
#
loop_
_entity_poly.entity_id
_entity_poly.type
_entity_poly.pdbx_seq_one_letter_code
_entity_poly.pdbx_strand_id
1 'polypeptide(L)'
;MPLTWKDQAQLLRDILSDHQLDCCGTVSECEQLERLAKSLMANANVDQGVKSTLQEIYQYSQDGQYTQHLDEHIQAHQNHLSQWVSDIDQLS
;
A
#
# COMPACT_ATOMS: atom_id res chain seq x y z
N MET A 1 -9.57 17.92 -7.66
CA MET A 1 -10.25 17.79 -6.35
C MET A 1 -9.30 17.10 -5.39
N PRO A 2 -9.28 17.45 -4.09
CA PRO A 2 -8.58 16.64 -3.10
C PRO A 2 -9.24 15.26 -3.03
N LEU A 3 -8.44 14.18 -3.02
CA LEU A 3 -8.96 12.83 -2.82
C LEU A 3 -9.56 12.73 -1.41
N THR A 4 -10.74 12.12 -1.28
CA THR A 4 -11.26 11.76 0.04
C THR A 4 -10.46 10.59 0.61
N TRP A 5 -10.58 10.34 1.91
CA TRP A 5 -9.88 9.21 2.54
C TRP A 5 -10.33 7.85 1.96
N LYS A 6 -11.58 7.73 1.52
CA LYS A 6 -12.07 6.55 0.81
C LYS A 6 -11.42 6.40 -0.56
N ASP A 7 -11.33 7.49 -1.32
CA ASP A 7 -10.63 7.47 -2.62
C ASP A 7 -9.14 7.12 -2.45
N GLN A 8 -8.53 7.57 -1.36
CA GLN A 8 -7.14 7.22 -1.01
C GLN A 8 -7.00 5.72 -0.67
N ALA A 9 -7.92 5.16 0.11
CA ALA A 9 -7.92 3.73 0.45
C ALA A 9 -8.15 2.85 -0.79
N GLN A 10 -9.08 3.27 -1.65
CA GLN A 10 -9.37 2.62 -2.93
C GLN A 10 -8.12 2.62 -3.83
N LEU A 11 -7.48 3.78 -4.01
CA LEU A 11 -6.25 3.89 -4.80
C LEU A 11 -5.08 3.09 -4.20
N LEU A 12 -4.96 3.06 -2.86
CA LEU A 12 -3.96 2.24 -2.19
C LEU A 12 -4.18 0.75 -2.50
N ARG A 13 -5.43 0.28 -2.40
CA ARG A 13 -5.79 -1.11 -2.70
C ARG A 13 -5.49 -1.47 -4.15
N ASP A 14 -5.79 -0.57 -5.09
CA ASP A 14 -5.60 -0.82 -6.51
C ASP A 14 -4.11 -1.02 -6.83
N ILE A 15 -3.23 -0.13 -6.34
CA ILE A 15 -1.77 -0.27 -6.55
C ILE A 15 -1.22 -1.54 -5.88
N LEU A 16 -1.68 -1.88 -4.67
CA LEU A 16 -1.28 -3.13 -4.00
C LEU A 16 -1.73 -4.36 -4.79
N SER A 17 -2.91 -4.30 -5.40
CA SER A 17 -3.44 -5.37 -6.24
C SER A 17 -2.63 -5.52 -7.53
N ASP A 18 -2.21 -4.41 -8.13
CA ASP A 18 -1.33 -4.43 -9.31
C ASP A 18 0.02 -5.11 -8.96
N HIS A 19 0.66 -4.72 -7.86
CA HIS A 19 1.88 -5.39 -7.38
C HIS A 19 1.65 -6.89 -7.11
N GLN A 20 0.50 -7.26 -6.53
CA GLN A 20 0.16 -8.65 -6.25
C GLN A 20 -0.01 -9.47 -7.54
N LEU A 21 -0.83 -8.98 -8.47
CA LEU A 21 -1.23 -9.68 -9.69
C LEU A 21 -0.10 -9.76 -10.70
N ASP A 22 0.61 -8.65 -10.92
CA ASP A 22 1.65 -8.56 -11.94
C ASP A 22 3.01 -9.03 -11.42
N CYS A 23 3.18 -9.15 -10.10
CA CYS A 23 4.44 -9.49 -9.44
C CYS A 23 5.61 -8.55 -9.80
N CYS A 24 5.29 -7.33 -10.26
CA CYS A 24 6.22 -6.28 -10.65
C CYS A 24 5.59 -4.92 -10.34
N GLY A 25 6.40 -3.86 -10.42
CA GLY A 25 5.96 -2.50 -10.14
C GLY A 25 7.05 -1.48 -10.42
N THR A 26 6.79 -0.24 -10.02
CA THR A 26 7.66 0.90 -10.28
C THR A 26 7.99 1.65 -8.99
N VAL A 27 9.12 2.38 -9.02
CA VAL A 27 9.49 3.27 -7.91
C VAL A 27 8.39 4.31 -7.67
N SER A 28 7.76 4.83 -8.74
CA SER A 28 6.64 5.78 -8.64
C SER A 28 5.43 5.21 -7.88
N GLU A 29 5.10 3.94 -8.10
CA GLU A 29 4.04 3.24 -7.36
C GLU A 29 4.42 3.07 -5.89
N CYS A 30 5.67 2.71 -5.59
CA CYS A 30 6.15 2.64 -4.21
C CYS A 30 6.08 4.01 -3.50
N GLU A 31 6.49 5.10 -4.15
CA GLU A 31 6.32 6.45 -3.59
C GLU A 31 4.84 6.81 -3.39
N GLN A 32 3.96 6.35 -4.27
CA GLN A 32 2.53 6.61 -4.18
C GLN A 32 1.91 5.84 -3.02
N LEU A 33 2.26 4.57 -2.84
CA LEU A 33 1.87 3.77 -1.67
C LEU A 33 2.33 4.42 -0.37
N GLU A 34 3.58 4.91 -0.30
CA GLU A 34 4.10 5.62 0.87
C GLU A 34 3.25 6.85 1.21
N ARG A 35 2.99 7.70 0.20
CA ARG A 35 2.21 8.93 0.36
C ARG A 35 0.78 8.63 0.85
N LEU A 36 0.14 7.61 0.28
CA LEU A 36 -1.22 7.19 0.64
C LEU A 36 -1.26 6.61 2.05
N ALA A 37 -0.35 5.68 2.38
CA ALA A 37 -0.27 5.09 3.71
C ALA A 37 -0.07 6.16 4.79
N LYS A 38 0.84 7.11 4.57
CA LYS A 38 1.10 8.23 5.48
C LYS A 38 -0.13 9.13 5.68
N SER A 39 -0.83 9.45 4.59
CA SER A 39 -2.06 10.25 4.63
C SER A 39 -3.18 9.54 5.42
N LEU A 40 -3.38 8.26 5.17
CA LEU A 40 -4.41 7.44 5.81
C LEU A 40 -4.13 7.20 7.30
N MET A 41 -2.87 6.95 7.68
CA MET A 41 -2.48 6.79 9.09
C MET A 41 -2.77 8.04 9.93
N ALA A 42 -2.60 9.23 9.33
CA ALA A 42 -2.89 10.51 9.98
C ALA A 42 -4.40 10.80 10.09
N ASN A 43 -5.25 10.03 9.41
CA ASN A 43 -6.70 10.24 9.43
C ASN A 43 -7.34 9.62 10.68
N ALA A 44 -8.09 10.43 11.43
CA ALA A 44 -8.76 10.00 12.66
C ALA A 44 -9.91 9.01 12.42
N ASN A 45 -10.45 8.94 11.20
CA ASN A 45 -11.56 8.05 10.85
C ASN A 45 -11.12 6.62 10.50
N VAL A 46 -9.81 6.37 10.38
CA VAL A 46 -9.26 5.05 10.07
C VAL A 46 -9.09 4.25 11.36
N ASP A 47 -9.60 3.02 11.35
CA ASP A 47 -9.56 2.10 12.50
C ASP A 47 -8.12 1.76 12.92
N GLN A 48 -7.92 1.48 14.22
CA GLN A 48 -6.61 1.22 14.78
C GLN A 48 -5.98 -0.08 14.26
N GLY A 49 -6.77 -1.12 13.95
CA GLY A 49 -6.27 -2.36 13.35
C GLY A 49 -5.67 -2.11 11.97
N VAL A 50 -6.37 -1.30 11.17
CA VAL A 50 -5.93 -0.90 9.82
C VAL A 50 -4.67 -0.04 9.87
N LYS A 51 -4.48 0.78 10.91
CA LYS A 51 -3.25 1.58 11.05
C LYS A 51 -2.00 0.72 11.16
N SER A 52 -2.10 -0.50 11.68
CA SER A 52 -0.99 -1.46 11.67
C SER A 52 -0.64 -1.88 10.24
N THR A 53 -1.65 -2.30 9.46
CA THR A 53 -1.51 -2.64 8.03
C THR A 53 -0.90 -1.46 7.24
N LEU A 54 -1.38 -0.24 7.46
CA LEU A 54 -0.85 0.96 6.80
C LEU A 54 0.62 1.24 7.16
N GLN A 55 1.04 0.94 8.39
CA GLN A 55 2.43 1.08 8.81
C GLN A 55 3.34 0.05 8.11
N GLU A 56 2.86 -1.18 7.93
CA GLU A 56 3.58 -2.21 7.17
C GLU A 56 3.69 -1.85 5.69
N ILE A 57 2.59 -1.38 5.08
CA ILE A 57 2.58 -0.90 3.69
C ILE A 57 3.55 0.28 3.53
N TYR A 58 3.59 1.21 4.51
CA TYR A 58 4.55 2.31 4.51
C TYR A 58 6.00 1.81 4.48
N GLN A 59 6.34 0.82 5.32
CA GLN A 59 7.69 0.26 5.37
C GLN A 59 8.05 -0.47 4.08
N TYR A 60 7.14 -1.32 3.58
CA TYR A 60 7.28 -2.00 2.28
C TYR A 60 7.55 -1.01 1.15
N SER A 61 6.80 0.09 1.12
CA SER A 61 6.93 1.14 0.11
C SER A 61 8.28 1.86 0.18
N GLN A 62 8.78 2.12 1.38
CA GLN A 62 10.10 2.71 1.60
C GLN A 62 11.21 1.76 1.11
N ASP A 63 11.14 0.48 1.48
CA ASP A 63 12.12 -0.52 1.06
C ASP A 63 12.10 -0.75 -0.46
N GLY A 64 10.90 -0.76 -1.06
CA GLY A 64 10.68 -0.87 -2.50
C GLY A 64 11.21 0.33 -3.31
N GLN A 65 11.23 1.54 -2.75
CA GLN A 65 11.79 2.72 -3.44
C GLN A 65 13.31 2.65 -3.61
N TYR A 66 14.02 2.02 -2.67
CA TYR A 66 15.48 2.03 -2.62
C TYR A 66 16.14 0.70 -3.00
N THR A 67 15.35 -0.36 -3.23
CA THR A 67 15.89 -1.63 -3.74
C THR A 67 16.30 -1.53 -5.20
N GLN A 68 17.37 -2.24 -5.57
CA GLN A 68 17.78 -2.40 -6.97
C GLN A 68 16.96 -3.46 -7.71
N HIS A 69 16.27 -4.33 -6.96
CA HIS A 69 15.50 -5.47 -7.48
C HIS A 69 14.06 -5.40 -6.97
N LEU A 70 13.26 -4.50 -7.56
CA LEU A 70 11.88 -4.26 -7.12
C LEU A 70 10.99 -5.47 -7.34
N ASP A 71 11.10 -6.17 -8.47
CA ASP A 71 10.29 -7.36 -8.74
C ASP A 71 10.55 -8.47 -7.72
N GLU A 72 11.82 -8.67 -7.32
CA GLU A 72 12.19 -9.63 -6.27
C GLU A 72 11.62 -9.22 -4.91
N HIS A 73 11.66 -7.92 -4.60
CA HIS A 73 11.04 -7.37 -3.40
C HIS A 73 9.52 -7.61 -3.40
N ILE A 74 8.83 -7.38 -4.52
CA ILE A 74 7.39 -7.62 -4.66
C ILE A 74 7.08 -9.11 -4.49
N GLN A 75 7.82 -9.99 -5.16
CA GLN A 75 7.65 -11.45 -5.06
C GLN A 75 7.85 -11.95 -3.63
N ALA A 76 8.86 -11.44 -2.91
CA ALA A 76 9.11 -11.80 -1.52
C ALA A 76 7.99 -11.40 -0.55
N HIS A 77 7.13 -10.45 -0.94
CA HIS A 77 6.05 -9.91 -0.12
C HIS A 77 4.65 -10.35 -0.58
N GLN A 78 4.52 -11.32 -1.49
CA GLN A 78 3.22 -11.75 -2.04
C GLN A 78 2.17 -12.13 -0.98
N ASN A 79 2.59 -12.80 0.10
CA ASN A 79 1.68 -13.14 1.20
C ASN A 79 1.19 -11.88 1.93
N HIS A 80 2.08 -10.90 2.14
CA HIS A 80 1.73 -9.63 2.75
C HIS A 80 0.82 -8.80 1.85
N LEU A 81 1.14 -8.68 0.55
CA LEU A 81 0.30 -8.00 -0.44
C LEU A 81 -1.13 -8.56 -0.45
N SER A 82 -1.26 -9.89 -0.43
CA SER A 82 -2.56 -10.56 -0.36
C SER A 82 -3.34 -10.21 0.90
N GLN A 83 -2.67 -10.18 2.06
CA GLN A 83 -3.29 -9.79 3.33
C GLN A 83 -3.70 -8.32 3.31
N TRP A 84 -2.81 -7.43 2.88
CA TRP A 84 -3.03 -6.00 2.86
C TRP A 84 -4.17 -5.60 1.92
N VAL A 85 -4.26 -6.21 0.72
CA VAL A 85 -5.41 -6.00 -0.19
C VAL A 85 -6.70 -6.36 0.52
N SER A 86 -6.76 -7.50 1.22
CA SER A 86 -7.95 -7.93 1.97
C SER A 86 -8.28 -7.02 3.15
N ASP A 87 -7.28 -6.49 3.86
CA ASP A 87 -7.47 -5.59 5.00
C ASP A 87 -8.01 -4.23 4.55
N ILE A 88 -7.46 -3.70 3.45
CA ILE A 88 -7.88 -2.40 2.91
C ILE A 88 -9.25 -2.48 2.24
N ASP A 89 -9.60 -3.62 1.63
CA ASP A 89 -10.93 -3.80 1.01
C ASP A 89 -12.07 -3.65 2.03
N GLN A 90 -11.84 -4.02 3.29
CA GLN A 90 -12.80 -3.86 4.38
C GLN A 90 -13.10 -2.39 4.75
N LEU A 91 -12.31 -1.42 4.26
CA LEU A 91 -12.49 0.01 4.52
C LEU A 91 -13.39 0.74 3.49
N SER A 92 -13.61 0.14 2.32
CA SER A 92 -14.23 0.80 1.17
C SER A 92 -15.75 0.84 1.28
#